data_AF-A0A2T1C606-F1
#
_entry.id   AF-A0A2T1C606-F1
#
_cell.length_a   1.000
_cell.length_b   1.000
_cell.length_c   1.000
_cell.angle_alpha   90.00
_cell.angle_beta   90.00
_cell.angle_gamma   90.00
#
_symmetry.space_group_name_H-M   'P 1'
#
loop_
_entity.id
_entity.type
_entity.pdbx_description
1 polymer ?
#
loop_
_entity_poly.entity_id
_entity_poly.type
_entity_poly.pdbx_seq_one_letter_code
_entity_poly.pdbx_strand_id
1 'polypeptide(L)'
;MRKLLTFGGTTLGIRPKIYCFWTTVSILLAVALAGFSSESVTRLLVIVFLFVQIAWRSTLAKVLPWFSPKTRFIVLGTVLAAVVEGCHMISTPVFRSLRIGWDTSFTQGLLYYVIDLLFTVPAYLVIFSVIWYFINQYHYSLWHYVVVMGLAHTLGDGGIFFFLNAPQMLLFLPYPMTNYHAIDLIPFLAVCDRLRPERLSSPFAYLAVPGVIGTYLVCGTIIKLLGRAFGLE
;
A
#
# COMPACT_ATOMS: atom_id res chain seq x y z
N MET A 1 9.73 28.11 -12.71
CA MET A 1 11.10 27.62 -12.48
C MET A 1 11.59 28.10 -11.11
N ARG A 2 11.31 27.34 -10.04
CA ARG A 2 12.03 27.26 -8.74
C ARG A 2 11.25 26.34 -7.78
N LYS A 3 11.97 25.40 -7.15
CA LYS A 3 11.58 24.44 -6.09
C LYS A 3 10.80 23.17 -6.48
N LEU A 4 11.33 22.37 -7.42
CA LEU A 4 10.97 20.94 -7.49
C LEU A 4 12.17 19.98 -7.44
N LEU A 5 13.38 20.49 -7.16
CA LEU A 5 14.60 19.66 -7.09
C LEU A 5 15.57 20.19 -6.02
N THR A 6 15.48 19.64 -4.81
CA THR A 6 16.65 19.31 -3.97
C THR A 6 16.33 18.03 -3.20
N PHE A 7 16.62 16.89 -3.81
CA PHE A 7 17.12 15.70 -3.10
C PHE A 7 18.60 15.54 -3.44
N GLY A 8 19.33 16.61 -3.17
CA GLY A 8 20.78 16.76 -3.35
C GLY A 8 21.18 17.95 -2.49
N GLY A 9 21.80 17.70 -1.33
CA GLY A 9 22.28 18.74 -0.42
C GLY A 9 21.43 19.06 0.82
N THR A 10 20.39 18.29 1.15
CA THR A 10 19.68 18.41 2.44
C THR A 10 19.72 17.09 3.17
N THR A 11 20.40 17.07 4.32
CA THR A 11 20.34 15.97 5.27
C THR A 11 18.88 15.61 5.55
N LEU A 12 18.52 14.33 5.37
CA LEU A 12 17.24 13.82 5.88
C LEU A 12 17.09 14.30 7.33
N GLY A 13 15.93 14.89 7.65
CA GLY A 13 15.61 15.22 9.03
C GLY A 13 15.72 13.97 9.90
N ILE A 14 15.93 14.16 11.21
CA ILE A 14 16.13 13.06 12.16
C ILE A 14 14.98 12.04 12.11
N ARG A 15 13.74 12.51 11.98
CA ARG A 15 12.54 11.66 11.95
C ARG A 15 12.52 10.66 10.76
N PRO A 16 12.67 11.09 9.50
CA PRO A 16 12.87 10.17 8.37
C PRO A 16 13.99 9.16 8.56
N LYS A 17 15.15 9.57 9.11
CA LYS A 17 16.29 8.68 9.34
C LYS A 17 15.95 7.58 10.34
N ILE A 18 15.29 7.95 11.45
CA ILE A 18 14.81 7.00 12.46
C ILE A 18 13.82 6.01 11.82
N TYR A 19 12.87 6.50 11.03
CA TYR A 19 11.91 5.63 10.35
C TYR A 19 12.59 4.66 9.37
N CYS A 20 13.53 5.15 8.57
CA CYS A 20 14.28 4.29 7.63
C CYS A 20 15.12 3.25 8.38
N PHE A 21 15.81 3.64 9.44
CA PHE A 21 16.57 2.71 10.27
C PHE A 21 15.66 1.64 10.89
N TRP A 22 14.55 2.06 11.49
CA TRP A 22 13.55 1.17 12.06
C TRP A 22 13.02 0.20 11.00
N THR A 23 12.67 0.71 9.82
CA THR A 23 12.18 -0.09 8.70
C THR A 23 13.20 -1.14 8.26
N THR A 24 14.45 -0.74 8.08
CA THR A 24 15.53 -1.66 7.69
C THR A 24 15.73 -2.75 8.74
N VAL A 25 15.79 -2.39 10.02
CA VAL A 25 15.96 -3.36 11.12
C VAL A 25 14.76 -4.33 11.17
N SER A 26 13.53 -3.83 11.11
CA SER A 26 12.32 -4.67 11.11
C SER A 26 12.29 -5.66 9.95
N ILE A 27 12.64 -5.21 8.73
CA ILE A 27 12.68 -6.09 7.54
C ILE A 27 13.77 -7.14 7.68
N LEU A 28 15.00 -6.74 8.00
CA LEU A 28 16.14 -7.66 8.06
C LEU A 28 15.93 -8.74 9.13
N LEU A 29 15.45 -8.36 10.31
CA LEU A 29 15.15 -9.30 11.37
C LEU A 29 13.98 -10.24 11.00
N ALA A 30 12.90 -9.71 10.40
CA ALA A 30 11.77 -10.53 9.98
C ALA A 30 12.20 -11.59 8.93
N VAL A 31 12.99 -11.18 7.93
CA VAL A 31 13.51 -12.10 6.90
C VAL A 31 14.49 -13.11 7.48
N ALA A 32 15.40 -12.68 8.37
CA ALA A 32 16.36 -13.57 9.01
C ALA A 32 15.70 -14.65 9.87
N LEU A 33 14.59 -14.31 10.57
CA LEU A 33 13.85 -15.24 11.40
C LEU A 33 12.93 -16.17 10.60
N ALA A 34 12.30 -15.68 9.52
CA ALA A 34 11.33 -16.43 8.73
C ALA A 34 11.94 -17.31 7.62
N GLY A 35 13.21 -17.07 7.25
CA GLY A 35 13.87 -17.77 6.14
C GLY A 35 13.19 -17.52 4.78
N PHE A 36 13.39 -18.41 3.80
CA PHE A 36 12.79 -18.34 2.46
C PHE A 36 11.38 -18.94 2.39
N SER A 37 10.51 -18.56 3.33
CA SER A 37 9.08 -18.90 3.24
C SER A 37 8.41 -18.18 2.06
N SER A 38 7.24 -18.66 1.61
CA SER A 38 6.48 -17.98 0.55
C SER A 38 6.10 -16.54 0.92
N GLU A 39 5.87 -16.27 2.21
CA GLU A 39 5.61 -14.93 2.71
C GLU A 39 6.86 -14.05 2.59
N SER A 40 8.02 -14.55 3.01
CA SER A 40 9.29 -13.83 2.87
C SER A 40 9.61 -13.52 1.40
N VAL A 41 9.38 -14.46 0.49
CA VAL A 41 9.59 -14.24 -0.96
C VAL A 41 8.64 -13.16 -1.48
N THR A 42 7.36 -13.22 -1.12
CA THR A 42 6.36 -12.19 -1.46
C THR A 42 6.84 -10.81 -1.03
N ARG A 43 7.35 -10.72 0.20
CA ARG A 43 7.81 -9.46 0.80
C ARG A 43 9.05 -8.93 0.10
N LEU A 44 10.01 -9.80 -0.23
CA LEU A 44 11.18 -9.42 -1.01
C LEU A 44 10.79 -8.90 -2.41
N LEU A 45 9.81 -9.53 -3.08
CA LEU A 45 9.30 -9.04 -4.36
C LEU A 45 8.70 -7.64 -4.24
N VAL A 46 7.87 -7.40 -3.21
CA VAL A 46 7.29 -6.07 -2.95
C VAL A 46 8.36 -5.03 -2.63
N ILE A 47 9.38 -5.39 -1.85
CA ILE A 47 10.50 -4.49 -1.53
C ILE A 47 11.30 -4.14 -2.78
N VAL A 48 11.63 -5.12 -3.62
CA VAL A 48 12.29 -4.88 -4.91
C VAL A 48 11.44 -3.96 -5.78
N PHE A 49 10.12 -4.20 -5.83
CA PHE A 49 9.19 -3.36 -6.57
C PHE A 49 9.19 -1.91 -6.04
N LEU A 50 9.15 -1.71 -4.72
CA LEU A 50 9.24 -0.39 -4.10
C LEU A 50 10.57 0.30 -4.43
N PHE A 51 11.70 -0.40 -4.40
CA PHE A 51 13.00 0.19 -4.78
C PHE A 51 13.04 0.61 -6.25
N VAL A 52 12.50 -0.20 -7.16
CA VAL A 52 12.37 0.15 -8.58
C VAL A 52 11.51 1.41 -8.73
N GLN A 53 10.39 1.50 -8.02
CA GLN A 53 9.56 2.69 -8.02
C GLN A 53 10.30 3.94 -7.52
N ILE A 54 11.05 3.82 -6.42
CA ILE A 54 11.84 4.94 -5.87
C ILE A 54 12.92 5.39 -6.85
N ALA A 55 13.59 4.45 -7.53
CA ALA A 55 14.60 4.74 -8.53
C ALA A 55 14.01 5.51 -9.72
N TRP A 56 12.80 5.14 -10.16
CA TRP A 56 12.12 5.75 -11.32
C TRP A 56 11.02 6.75 -10.94
N ARG A 57 11.00 7.22 -9.69
CA ARG A 57 9.90 8.02 -9.14
C ARG A 57 9.56 9.27 -9.95
N SER A 58 10.57 9.93 -10.52
CA SER A 58 10.39 11.17 -11.30
C SER A 58 9.65 10.93 -12.61
N THR A 59 9.85 9.76 -13.21
CA THR A 59 9.15 9.31 -14.42
C THR A 59 7.77 8.80 -14.06
N LEU A 60 7.66 7.92 -13.07
CA LEU A 60 6.39 7.32 -12.64
C LEU A 60 5.39 8.37 -12.15
N ALA A 61 5.84 9.36 -11.36
CA ALA A 61 5.01 10.47 -10.90
C ALA A 61 4.55 11.42 -12.02
N LYS A 62 4.96 11.22 -13.28
CA LYS A 62 4.53 11.98 -14.48
C LYS A 62 3.64 11.17 -15.44
N VAL A 63 3.38 9.90 -15.14
CA VAL A 63 2.51 9.00 -15.93
C VAL A 63 1.04 9.43 -15.87
N LEU A 64 0.28 9.27 -16.97
CA LEU A 64 -1.12 9.69 -17.11
C LEU A 64 -1.37 11.20 -16.88
N PRO A 65 -0.62 12.11 -17.54
CA PRO A 65 -0.72 13.55 -17.29
C PRO A 65 -2.07 14.16 -17.67
N TRP A 66 -2.82 13.50 -18.58
CA TRP A 66 -4.13 13.93 -19.08
C TRP A 66 -5.29 13.63 -18.12
N PHE A 67 -5.09 12.78 -17.10
CA PHE A 67 -6.13 12.51 -16.11
C PHE A 67 -6.22 13.62 -15.06
N SER A 68 -7.45 13.83 -14.56
CA SER A 68 -7.67 14.67 -13.39
C SER A 68 -6.82 14.16 -12.22
N PRO A 69 -6.35 15.03 -11.30
CA PRO A 69 -5.55 14.60 -10.15
C PRO A 69 -6.20 13.45 -9.36
N LYS A 70 -7.52 13.50 -9.15
CA LYS A 70 -8.27 12.43 -8.47
C LYS A 70 -8.17 11.10 -9.22
N THR A 71 -8.55 11.10 -10.50
CA THR A 71 -8.54 9.90 -11.33
C THR A 71 -7.14 9.30 -11.40
N ARG A 72 -6.14 10.16 -11.56
CA ARG A 72 -4.74 9.78 -11.64
C ARG A 72 -4.25 9.11 -10.35
N PHE A 73 -4.57 9.68 -9.19
CA PHE A 73 -4.25 9.09 -7.89
C PHE A 73 -4.85 7.70 -7.74
N ILE A 74 -6.16 7.57 -8.00
CA ILE A 74 -6.89 6.31 -7.85
C ILE A 74 -6.37 5.26 -8.82
N VAL A 75 -6.26 5.58 -10.12
CA VAL A 75 -5.81 4.61 -11.14
C VAL A 75 -4.37 4.15 -10.86
N LEU A 76 -3.45 5.06 -10.55
CA LEU A 76 -2.08 4.65 -10.22
C LEU A 76 -2.04 3.77 -8.98
N GLY A 77 -2.76 4.15 -7.92
CA GLY A 77 -2.85 3.34 -6.70
C GLY A 77 -3.39 1.94 -6.97
N THR A 78 -4.49 1.84 -7.70
CA THR A 78 -5.12 0.56 -8.06
C THR A 78 -4.20 -0.31 -8.93
N VAL A 79 -3.50 0.26 -9.91
CA VAL A 79 -2.55 -0.49 -10.75
C VAL A 79 -1.39 -1.02 -9.92
N LEU A 80 -0.81 -0.20 -9.04
CA LEU A 80 0.28 -0.65 -8.17
C LEU A 80 -0.19 -1.69 -7.15
N ALA A 81 -1.41 -1.55 -6.63
CA ALA A 81 -2.02 -2.53 -5.76
C ALA A 81 -2.24 -3.86 -6.46
N ALA A 82 -2.71 -3.86 -7.71
CA ALA A 82 -2.81 -5.09 -8.51
C ALA A 82 -1.45 -5.79 -8.65
N VAL A 83 -0.37 -5.05 -8.93
CA VAL A 83 0.98 -5.64 -9.01
C VAL A 83 1.42 -6.25 -7.68
N VAL A 84 1.15 -5.57 -6.56
CA VAL A 84 1.44 -6.09 -5.21
C VAL A 84 0.59 -7.33 -4.92
N GLU A 85 -0.67 -7.36 -5.33
CA GLU A 85 -1.55 -8.53 -5.21
C GLU A 85 -1.02 -9.72 -6.02
N GLY A 86 -0.49 -9.45 -7.22
CA GLY A 86 0.23 -10.46 -8.02
C GLY A 86 1.43 -11.08 -7.28
N CYS A 87 2.13 -10.31 -6.44
CA CYS A 87 3.15 -10.86 -5.55
C CYS A 87 2.51 -11.75 -4.47
N HIS A 88 1.38 -11.33 -3.91
CA HIS A 88 0.67 -12.06 -2.86
C HIS A 88 0.06 -13.38 -3.31
N MET A 89 -0.18 -13.59 -4.60
CA MET A 89 -0.70 -14.85 -5.14
C MET A 89 0.11 -16.10 -4.74
N ILE A 90 1.40 -15.96 -4.41
CA ILE A 90 2.25 -17.08 -3.98
C ILE A 90 2.11 -17.41 -2.49
N SER A 91 1.61 -16.47 -1.67
CA SER A 91 1.50 -16.61 -0.21
C SER A 91 0.07 -16.50 0.31
N THR A 92 -0.55 -15.34 0.08
CA THR A 92 -1.76 -14.88 0.76
C THR A 92 -2.66 -14.14 -0.24
N PRO A 93 -3.13 -14.80 -1.31
CA PRO A 93 -4.20 -14.25 -2.15
C PRO A 93 -5.45 -13.97 -1.33
N VAL A 94 -6.39 -13.20 -1.89
CA VAL A 94 -7.66 -12.85 -1.23
C VAL A 94 -8.45 -14.10 -0.80
N PHE A 95 -8.40 -15.16 -1.62
CA PHE A 95 -8.89 -16.49 -1.29
C PHE A 95 -7.77 -17.52 -1.42
N ARG A 96 -7.56 -18.32 -0.37
CA ARG A 96 -6.50 -19.35 -0.34
C ARG A 96 -6.60 -20.38 -1.46
N SER A 97 -7.80 -20.62 -1.97
CA SER A 97 -8.08 -21.50 -3.11
C SER A 97 -7.42 -21.02 -4.42
N LEU A 98 -7.09 -19.73 -4.52
CA LEU A 98 -6.46 -19.12 -5.70
C LEU A 98 -4.93 -19.09 -5.63
N ARG A 99 -4.33 -19.71 -4.61
CA ARG A 99 -2.88 -19.66 -4.42
C ARG A 99 -2.14 -20.30 -5.60
N ILE A 100 -1.13 -19.60 -6.10
CA ILE A 100 -0.24 -20.07 -7.16
C ILE A 100 0.94 -20.80 -6.52
N GLY A 101 1.08 -22.08 -6.86
CA GLY A 101 2.17 -22.95 -6.40
C GLY A 101 2.96 -23.54 -7.57
N TRP A 102 3.86 -24.47 -7.26
CA TRP A 102 4.70 -25.16 -8.25
C TRP A 102 3.89 -25.97 -9.27
N ASP A 103 2.74 -26.51 -8.85
CA ASP A 103 1.88 -27.34 -9.70
C ASP A 103 0.89 -26.51 -10.54
N THR A 104 0.89 -25.18 -10.37
CA THR A 104 -0.03 -24.29 -11.09
C THR A 104 0.53 -23.95 -12.47
N SER A 105 -0.17 -24.37 -13.53
CA SER A 105 0.20 -23.97 -14.89
C SER A 105 0.11 -22.45 -15.09
N PHE A 106 0.86 -21.90 -16.05
CA PHE A 106 0.83 -20.45 -16.32
C PHE A 106 -0.59 -19.91 -16.58
N THR A 107 -1.37 -20.60 -17.42
CA THR A 107 -2.75 -20.20 -17.75
C THR A 107 -3.65 -20.22 -16.52
N GLN A 108 -3.51 -21.23 -15.67
CA GLN A 108 -4.27 -21.33 -14.42
C GLN A 108 -3.85 -20.24 -13.43
N GLY A 109 -2.55 -19.94 -13.33
CA GLY A 109 -2.05 -18.85 -12.49
C GLY A 109 -2.58 -17.49 -12.95
N LEU A 110 -2.62 -17.24 -14.27
CA LEU A 110 -3.23 -16.03 -14.82
C LEU A 110 -4.73 -15.95 -14.50
N LEU A 111 -5.45 -17.06 -14.65
CA LEU A 111 -6.88 -17.13 -14.29
C LEU A 111 -7.09 -16.83 -12.81
N TYR A 112 -6.31 -17.43 -11.92
CA TYR A 112 -6.40 -17.20 -10.47
C TYR A 112 -6.14 -15.74 -10.12
N TYR A 113 -5.12 -15.15 -10.71
CA TYR A 113 -4.80 -13.74 -10.51
C TYR A 113 -5.92 -12.83 -11.04
N VAL A 114 -6.50 -13.11 -12.21
CA VAL A 114 -7.64 -12.34 -12.73
C VAL A 114 -8.85 -12.46 -11.80
N ILE A 115 -9.17 -13.67 -11.32
CA ILE A 115 -10.26 -13.87 -10.36
C ILE A 115 -10.00 -13.06 -9.09
N ASP A 116 -8.80 -13.14 -8.52
CA ASP A 116 -8.42 -12.38 -7.34
C ASP A 116 -8.65 -10.87 -7.54
N LEU A 117 -8.17 -10.33 -8.67
CA LEU A 117 -8.35 -8.92 -9.04
C LEU A 117 -9.82 -8.50 -9.19
N LEU A 118 -10.73 -9.39 -9.62
CA LEU A 118 -12.15 -9.06 -9.69
C LEU A 118 -12.75 -8.73 -8.31
N PHE A 119 -12.19 -9.27 -7.24
CA PHE A 119 -12.61 -8.95 -5.87
C PHE A 119 -11.81 -7.79 -5.27
N THR A 120 -10.50 -7.72 -5.52
CA THR A 120 -9.61 -6.73 -4.88
C THR A 120 -9.65 -5.36 -5.57
N VAL A 121 -9.74 -5.29 -6.90
CA VAL A 121 -9.77 -4.01 -7.65
C VAL A 121 -10.93 -3.09 -7.23
N PRO A 122 -12.19 -3.56 -7.11
CA PRO A 122 -13.27 -2.71 -6.62
C PRO A 122 -13.00 -2.15 -5.22
N ALA A 123 -12.41 -2.94 -4.32
CA ALA A 123 -12.03 -2.48 -2.99
C ALA A 123 -10.95 -1.39 -3.06
N TYR A 124 -9.92 -1.57 -3.87
CA TYR A 124 -8.87 -0.55 -4.04
C TYR A 124 -9.43 0.76 -4.60
N LEU A 125 -10.36 0.73 -5.56
CA LEU A 125 -11.01 1.94 -6.07
C LEU A 125 -11.69 2.73 -4.95
N VAL A 126 -12.36 2.04 -4.01
CA VAL A 126 -13.01 2.66 -2.85
C VAL A 126 -11.97 3.18 -1.86
N ILE A 127 -10.98 2.37 -1.49
CA ILE A 127 -9.92 2.73 -0.54
C ILE A 127 -9.16 3.98 -1.03
N PHE A 128 -8.68 3.99 -2.27
CA PHE A 128 -8.00 5.16 -2.83
C PHE A 128 -8.92 6.37 -2.99
N SER A 129 -10.24 6.18 -3.18
CA SER A 129 -11.20 7.28 -3.16
C SER A 129 -11.34 7.92 -1.78
N VAL A 130 -11.32 7.11 -0.72
CA VAL A 130 -11.34 7.57 0.67
C VAL A 130 -10.04 8.30 1.01
N ILE A 131 -8.89 7.75 0.62
CA ILE A 131 -7.59 8.40 0.84
C ILE A 131 -7.52 9.72 0.07
N TRP A 132 -8.00 9.74 -1.18
CA TRP A 132 -8.09 10.97 -1.97
C TRP A 132 -8.87 12.06 -1.23
N TYR A 133 -10.03 11.71 -0.65
CA TYR A 133 -10.81 12.64 0.15
C TYR A 133 -9.95 13.28 1.25
N PHE A 134 -9.22 12.49 2.03
CA PHE A 134 -8.38 13.01 3.10
C PHE A 134 -7.21 13.87 2.60
N ILE A 135 -6.43 13.40 1.63
CA ILE A 135 -5.25 14.17 1.17
C ILE A 135 -5.62 15.46 0.43
N ASN A 136 -6.83 15.52 -0.14
CA ASN A 136 -7.34 16.69 -0.82
C ASN A 136 -7.99 17.70 0.14
N GLN A 137 -8.36 17.29 1.36
CA GLN A 137 -8.93 18.16 2.39
C GLN A 137 -7.87 18.64 3.41
N TYR A 138 -6.94 17.77 3.79
CA TYR A 138 -5.95 18.05 4.84
C TYR A 138 -4.53 18.08 4.31
N HIS A 139 -3.68 18.86 4.99
CA HIS A 139 -2.28 18.98 4.62
C HIS A 139 -1.47 17.80 5.16
N TYR A 140 -0.94 16.97 4.24
CA TYR A 140 0.06 15.96 4.55
C TYR A 140 1.38 16.33 3.89
N SER A 141 2.45 16.43 4.69
CA SER A 141 3.80 16.35 4.16
C SER A 141 4.09 14.93 3.68
N LEU A 142 5.11 14.74 2.82
CA LEU A 142 5.45 13.42 2.28
C LEU A 142 5.61 12.36 3.37
N TRP A 143 6.41 12.64 4.41
CA TRP A 143 6.65 11.68 5.49
C TRP A 143 5.43 11.50 6.40
N HIS A 144 4.62 12.54 6.58
CA HIS A 144 3.35 12.40 7.30
C HIS A 144 2.40 11.45 6.56
N TYR A 145 2.29 11.61 5.23
CA TYR A 145 1.50 10.73 4.37
C TYR A 145 2.02 9.28 4.41
N VAL A 146 3.32 9.07 4.17
CA VAL A 146 3.96 7.74 4.17
C VAL A 146 3.67 6.99 5.47
N VAL A 147 3.84 7.64 6.63
CA VAL A 147 3.62 6.99 7.92
C VAL A 147 2.13 6.77 8.19
N VAL A 148 1.29 7.79 8.00
CA VAL A 148 -0.13 7.70 8.36
C VAL A 148 -0.91 6.78 7.43
N MET A 149 -0.73 6.89 6.11
CA MET A 149 -1.44 6.01 5.17
C MET A 149 -0.89 4.59 5.22
N GLY A 150 0.43 4.42 5.33
CA GLY A 150 1.01 3.10 5.55
C GLY A 150 0.45 2.43 6.82
N LEU A 151 0.29 3.18 7.91
CA LEU A 151 -0.32 2.68 9.15
C LEU A 151 -1.80 2.34 8.93
N ALA A 152 -2.55 3.25 8.33
CA ALA A 152 -3.98 3.13 8.09
C ALA A 152 -4.32 1.88 7.26
N HIS A 153 -3.58 1.68 6.17
CA HIS A 153 -3.69 0.47 5.36
C HIS A 153 -3.30 -0.78 6.14
N THR A 154 -2.14 -0.77 6.82
CA THR A 154 -1.67 -1.94 7.58
C THR A 154 -2.67 -2.39 8.62
N LEU A 155 -3.23 -1.44 9.37
CA LEU A 155 -4.25 -1.75 10.38
C LEU A 155 -5.57 -2.19 9.74
N GLY A 156 -5.97 -1.56 8.64
CA GLY A 156 -7.22 -1.86 7.94
C GLY A 156 -7.22 -3.25 7.32
N ASP A 157 -6.09 -3.66 6.72
CA ASP A 157 -5.90 -4.94 6.05
C ASP A 157 -5.65 -6.10 7.03
N GLY A 158 -6.44 -6.15 8.10
CA GLY A 158 -6.39 -7.18 9.14
C GLY A 158 -5.32 -6.98 10.22
N GLY A 159 -4.38 -6.04 10.04
CA GLY A 159 -3.30 -5.79 11.01
C GLY A 159 -3.81 -5.36 12.38
N ILE A 160 -4.97 -4.69 12.47
CA ILE A 160 -5.58 -4.33 13.75
C ILE A 160 -5.85 -5.57 14.62
N PHE A 161 -6.40 -6.63 14.05
CA PHE A 161 -6.66 -7.87 14.78
C PHE A 161 -5.37 -8.61 15.12
N PHE A 162 -4.37 -8.57 14.24
CA PHE A 162 -3.07 -9.17 14.49
C PHE A 162 -2.35 -8.51 15.67
N PHE A 163 -2.21 -7.18 15.68
CA PHE A 163 -1.47 -6.47 16.73
C PHE A 163 -2.20 -6.44 18.07
N LEU A 164 -3.53 -6.57 18.10
CA LEU A 164 -4.26 -6.78 19.35
C LEU A 164 -3.88 -8.10 20.03
N ASN A 165 -3.62 -9.15 19.24
CA ASN A 165 -3.21 -10.47 19.75
C ASN A 165 -1.70 -10.58 19.99
N ALA A 166 -0.89 -9.73 19.36
CA ALA A 166 0.56 -9.69 19.54
C ALA A 166 1.10 -8.24 19.58
N PRO A 167 0.85 -7.47 20.66
CA PRO A 167 1.22 -6.05 20.73
C PRO A 167 2.71 -5.78 20.54
N GLN A 168 3.57 -6.69 21.00
CA GLN A 168 5.02 -6.62 20.81
C GLN A 168 5.44 -6.59 19.33
N MET A 169 4.61 -7.13 18.43
CA MET A 169 4.88 -7.12 17.00
C MET A 169 4.75 -5.73 16.37
N LEU A 170 4.22 -4.73 17.11
CA LEU A 170 4.26 -3.33 16.67
C LEU A 170 5.69 -2.83 16.44
N LEU A 171 6.71 -3.42 17.09
CA LEU A 171 8.12 -3.15 16.78
C LEU A 171 8.52 -3.53 15.36
N PHE A 172 7.75 -4.40 14.71
CA PHE A 172 7.93 -4.79 13.31
C PHE A 172 6.94 -4.09 12.39
N LEU A 173 6.12 -3.15 12.86
CA LEU A 173 5.09 -2.47 12.07
C LEU A 173 5.57 -1.94 10.70
N PRO A 174 6.79 -1.39 10.54
CA PRO A 174 7.25 -0.95 9.22
C PRO A 174 7.35 -2.08 8.20
N TYR A 175 7.54 -3.33 8.65
CA TYR A 175 7.63 -4.50 7.78
C TYR A 175 6.37 -4.68 6.92
N PRO A 176 5.15 -4.87 7.49
CA PRO A 176 3.93 -4.93 6.69
C PRO A 176 3.60 -3.60 6.01
N MET A 177 4.02 -2.45 6.56
CA MET A 177 3.81 -1.14 5.92
C MET A 177 4.47 -1.03 4.53
N THR A 178 5.51 -1.81 4.24
CA THR A 178 6.20 -1.79 2.93
C THR A 178 5.28 -2.07 1.75
N ASN A 179 4.26 -2.93 1.92
CA ASN A 179 3.23 -3.15 0.91
C ASN A 179 2.56 -1.85 0.52
N TYR A 180 2.16 -1.08 1.52
CA TYR A 180 1.36 0.10 1.29
C TYR A 180 2.22 1.25 0.80
N HIS A 181 3.49 1.34 1.23
CA HIS A 181 4.45 2.25 0.59
C HIS A 181 4.60 1.98 -0.90
N ALA A 182 4.57 0.71 -1.31
CA ALA A 182 4.66 0.31 -2.71
C ALA A 182 3.41 0.66 -3.53
N ILE A 183 2.26 0.94 -2.91
CA ILE A 183 1.03 1.32 -3.63
C ILE A 183 0.69 2.81 -3.45
N ASP A 184 1.15 3.46 -2.38
CA ASP A 184 0.74 4.82 -2.01
C ASP A 184 1.72 5.91 -2.44
N LEU A 185 3.02 5.62 -2.45
CA LEU A 185 4.05 6.65 -2.59
C LEU A 185 3.97 7.35 -3.96
N ILE A 186 3.94 6.57 -5.03
CA ILE A 186 3.93 7.11 -6.40
C ILE A 186 2.62 7.86 -6.71
N PRO A 187 1.42 7.35 -6.37
CA PRO A 187 0.18 8.09 -6.56
C PRO A 187 0.19 9.44 -5.86
N PHE A 188 0.67 9.50 -4.61
CA PHE A 188 0.76 10.75 -3.88
C PHE A 188 1.73 11.74 -4.52
N LEU A 189 2.93 11.29 -4.89
CA LEU A 189 3.91 12.11 -5.60
C LEU A 189 3.39 12.61 -6.96
N ALA A 190 2.51 11.85 -7.61
CA ALA A 190 1.93 12.23 -8.88
C ALA A 190 0.94 13.40 -8.76
N VAL A 191 0.41 13.67 -7.57
CA VAL A 191 -0.68 14.63 -7.37
C VAL A 191 -0.38 15.70 -6.33
N CYS A 192 0.66 15.57 -5.51
CA CYS A 192 0.91 16.44 -4.35
C CYS A 192 0.94 17.93 -4.70
N ASP A 193 1.47 18.29 -5.87
CA ASP A 193 1.56 19.68 -6.35
C ASP A 193 0.26 20.19 -7.02
N ARG A 194 -0.75 19.32 -7.16
CA ARG A 194 -2.04 19.59 -7.81
C ARG A 194 -3.23 19.40 -6.84
N LEU A 195 -2.96 19.21 -5.55
CA LEU A 195 -3.99 19.16 -4.51
C LEU A 195 -4.55 20.55 -4.24
N ARG A 196 -5.70 20.64 -3.57
CA ARG A 196 -6.30 21.93 -3.18
C ARG A 196 -5.28 22.80 -2.42
N PRO A 197 -5.20 24.11 -2.70
CA PRO A 197 -4.27 25.01 -2.03
C PRO A 197 -4.69 25.30 -0.58
N GLU A 198 -5.98 25.35 -0.29
CA GLU A 198 -6.56 25.75 1.02
C GLU A 198 -6.67 24.58 2.03
N ARG A 199 -5.75 23.62 1.97
CA ARG A 199 -5.81 22.42 2.85
C ARG A 199 -5.51 22.77 4.30
N LEU A 200 -6.29 22.21 5.21
CA LEU A 200 -6.18 22.49 6.65
C LEU A 200 -5.05 21.68 7.29
N SER A 201 -4.23 22.34 8.10
CA SER A 201 -3.36 21.68 9.09
C SER A 201 -4.18 21.44 10.35
N SER A 202 -4.87 20.30 10.41
CA SER A 202 -5.79 19.96 11.51
C SER A 202 -5.51 18.57 12.06
N PRO A 203 -5.69 18.33 13.38
CA PRO A 203 -5.65 16.98 13.93
C PRO A 203 -6.69 16.04 13.32
N PHE A 204 -7.77 16.58 12.71
CA PHE A 204 -8.73 15.76 11.96
C PHE A 204 -8.12 15.04 10.76
N ALA A 205 -6.92 15.41 10.31
CA ALA A 205 -6.17 14.63 9.33
C ALA A 205 -5.92 13.18 9.79
N TYR A 206 -5.84 12.91 11.10
CA TYR A 206 -5.66 11.55 11.61
C TYR A 206 -6.93 10.70 11.51
N LEU A 207 -8.10 11.28 11.22
CA LEU A 207 -9.32 10.52 10.92
C LEU A 207 -9.19 9.67 9.64
N ALA A 208 -8.16 9.91 8.83
CA ALA A 208 -7.79 9.02 7.74
C ALA A 208 -7.55 7.58 8.20
N VAL A 209 -6.96 7.39 9.40
CA VAL A 209 -6.67 6.06 9.95
C VAL A 209 -7.95 5.25 10.18
N PRO A 210 -8.90 5.69 11.05
CA PRO A 210 -10.16 4.96 11.23
C PRO A 210 -11.01 4.93 9.95
N GLY A 211 -10.94 5.95 9.09
CA GLY A 211 -11.66 5.98 7.82
C GLY A 211 -11.22 4.87 6.86
N VAL A 212 -9.91 4.69 6.69
CA VAL A 212 -9.36 3.61 5.85
C VAL A 212 -9.59 2.25 6.50
N ILE A 213 -9.41 2.11 7.81
CA ILE A 213 -9.73 0.86 8.53
C ILE A 213 -11.19 0.46 8.30
N GLY A 214 -12.13 1.38 8.52
CA GLY A 214 -13.54 1.12 8.30
C GLY A 214 -13.85 0.73 6.85
N THR A 215 -13.16 1.35 5.89
CA THR A 215 -13.29 1.01 4.47
C THR A 215 -12.83 -0.42 4.18
N TYR A 216 -11.66 -0.82 4.71
CA TYR A 216 -11.17 -2.20 4.59
C TYR A 216 -12.12 -3.21 5.21
N LEU A 217 -12.68 -2.92 6.39
CA LEU A 217 -13.64 -3.82 7.04
C LEU A 217 -14.91 -4.02 6.19
N VAL A 218 -15.46 -2.93 5.63
CA VAL A 218 -16.63 -2.99 4.75
C VAL A 218 -16.31 -3.75 3.46
N CYS A 219 -15.24 -3.37 2.76
CA CYS A 219 -14.82 -4.03 1.52
C CYS A 219 -14.50 -5.51 1.75
N GLY A 220 -13.72 -5.84 2.78
CA GLY A 220 -13.37 -7.21 3.14
C GLY A 220 -14.59 -8.06 3.51
N THR A 221 -15.58 -7.48 4.19
CA THR A 221 -16.85 -8.15 4.48
C THR A 221 -17.61 -8.47 3.19
N ILE A 222 -17.71 -7.52 2.27
CA ILE A 222 -18.36 -7.72 0.96
C ILE A 222 -17.62 -8.80 0.17
N ILE A 223 -16.28 -8.74 0.10
CA ILE A 223 -15.45 -9.74 -0.59
C ILE A 223 -15.70 -11.13 -0.02
N LYS A 224 -15.71 -11.30 1.31
CA LYS A 224 -15.98 -12.60 1.94
C LYS A 224 -17.38 -13.12 1.65
N LEU A 225 -18.40 -12.27 1.74
CA LEU A 225 -19.77 -12.66 1.43
C LEU A 225 -19.91 -13.14 -0.02
N LEU A 226 -19.30 -12.42 -0.98
CA LEU A 226 -19.29 -12.83 -2.38
C LEU A 226 -18.46 -14.10 -2.58
N GLY A 227 -17.28 -14.20 -1.95
CA GLY A 227 -16.43 -15.38 -2.00
C GLY A 227 -17.15 -16.66 -1.60
N ARG A 228 -17.90 -16.62 -0.49
CA ARG A 228 -18.76 -17.73 -0.05
C ARG A 228 -19.88 -18.04 -1.04
N ALA A 229 -20.53 -17.02 -1.58
CA ALA A 229 -21.59 -17.20 -2.59
C ALA A 229 -21.07 -17.88 -3.87
N PHE A 230 -19.80 -17.66 -4.22
CA PHE A 230 -19.13 -18.29 -5.37
C PHE A 230 -18.34 -19.57 -5.01
N GLY A 231 -18.34 -20.02 -3.75
CA GLY A 231 -17.64 -21.24 -3.31
C GLY A 231 -16.11 -21.13 -3.26
N LEU A 232 -15.58 -19.91 -3.09
CA LEU A 232 -14.14 -19.64 -3.00
C LEU A 232 -13.61 -19.61 -1.55
N GLU A 233 -14.50 -19.47 -0.56
CA GLU A 233 -14.28 -19.54 0.90
C GLU A 233 -15.32 -20.50 1.52
#